data_AF-A0A7W3G1I0-F1
#
_entry.id   AF-A0A7W3G1I0-F1
#
_cell.length_a   1.000
_cell.length_b   1.000
_cell.length_c   1.000
_cell.angle_alpha   90.00
_cell.angle_beta   90.00
_cell.angle_gamma   90.00
#
_symmetry.space_group_name_H-M   'P 1'
#
loop_
_entity.id
_entity.type
_entity.pdbx_description
1 polymer ?
#
loop_
_entity_poly.entity_id
_entity_poly.type
_entity_poly.pdbx_seq_one_letter_code
_entity_poly.pdbx_strand_id
1 'polypeptide(L)' 'RNGEFVPGGTWARDSKNTPLGFVANNGVLMINTVDAPGDITLGQCRIPAAKLQDTEKLQEITCE' A
#
# COMPACT_ATOMS: atom_id res chain seq x y z
N ARG A 1 -7.79 -0.72 12.84
CA ARG A 1 -7.33 -1.48 14.04
C ARG A 1 -8.11 -2.79 14.26
N ASN A 2 -8.54 -3.49 13.20
CA ASN A 2 -9.39 -4.70 13.31
C ASN A 2 -8.72 -5.97 12.72
N GLY A 3 -7.48 -5.87 12.22
CA GLY A 3 -6.82 -6.98 11.53
C GLY A 3 -7.46 -7.37 10.19
N GLU A 4 -8.46 -6.61 9.73
CA GLU A 4 -9.11 -6.84 8.44
C GLU A 4 -8.22 -6.38 7.29
N PHE A 5 -8.24 -7.16 6.22
CA PHE A 5 -7.59 -6.78 4.98
C PHE A 5 -8.29 -5.57 4.35
N VAL A 6 -7.49 -4.72 3.72
CA VAL A 6 -8.03 -3.69 2.84
C VAL A 6 -8.84 -4.36 1.72
N PRO A 7 -10.05 -3.88 1.39
CA PRO A 7 -10.89 -4.51 0.39
C PRO A 7 -10.21 -4.60 -0.99
N GLY A 8 -10.38 -5.73 -1.66
CA GLY A 8 -9.94 -5.90 -3.04
C GLY A 8 -10.57 -4.85 -3.97
N GLY A 9 -9.79 -4.36 -4.94
CA GLY A 9 -10.16 -3.27 -5.84
C GLY A 9 -9.87 -1.87 -5.29
N THR A 10 -9.42 -1.74 -4.04
CA THR A 10 -9.01 -0.45 -3.47
C THR A 10 -7.75 0.04 -4.16
N TRP A 11 -7.76 1.27 -4.67
CA TRP A 11 -6.58 1.88 -5.28
C TRP A 11 -5.58 2.34 -4.22
N ALA A 12 -4.31 2.00 -4.44
CA ALA A 12 -3.17 2.57 -3.73
C ALA A 12 -2.72 3.84 -4.45
N ARG A 13 -2.49 4.90 -3.69
CA ARG A 13 -2.06 6.20 -4.22
C ARG A 13 -0.92 6.79 -3.41
N ASP A 14 0.01 7.46 -4.07
CA ASP A 14 1.06 8.22 -3.40
C ASP A 14 0.52 9.54 -2.79
N SER A 15 1.41 10.32 -2.18
CA SER A 15 1.11 11.66 -1.64
C SER A 15 0.69 12.68 -2.71
N LYS A 16 0.97 12.43 -3.99
CA LYS A 16 0.55 13.24 -5.14
C LYS A 16 -0.76 12.73 -5.76
N ASN A 17 -1.40 11.75 -5.13
CA ASN A 17 -2.62 11.09 -5.59
C ASN A 17 -2.43 10.26 -6.89
N THR A 18 -1.18 9.97 -7.26
CA THR A 18 -0.82 9.12 -8.40
C THR A 18 -1.22 7.68 -8.11
N PRO A 19 -1.95 6.99 -9.00
CA PRO A 19 -2.28 5.58 -8.81
C PRO A 19 -1.01 4.73 -8.92
N LEU A 20 -0.74 3.97 -7.86
CA LEU A 20 0.43 3.09 -7.75
C LEU A 20 0.09 1.63 -8.07
N GLY A 21 -1.16 1.24 -7.84
CA GLY A 21 -1.67 -0.12 -8.02
C GLY A 21 -3.02 -0.28 -7.33
N PHE A 22 -3.53 -1.50 -7.29
CA PHE A 22 -4.77 -1.82 -6.57
C PHE A 22 -4.57 -3.05 -5.69
N VAL A 23 -5.34 -3.11 -4.61
CA VAL A 23 -5.36 -4.25 -3.70
C VAL A 23 -6.05 -5.42 -4.39
N ALA A 24 -5.34 -6.53 -4.50
CA ALA A 24 -5.87 -7.80 -4.95
C ALA A 24 -6.54 -8.56 -3.79
N ASN A 25 -6.86 -9.83 -4.01
CA ASN A 25 -7.46 -10.67 -2.98
C ASN A 25 -6.56 -10.75 -1.73
N ASN A 26 -7.20 -10.87 -0.56
CA ASN A 26 -6.52 -11.00 0.73
C ASN A 26 -5.59 -9.83 1.10
N GLY A 27 -5.89 -8.62 0.64
CA GLY A 27 -5.14 -7.42 1.02
C GLY A 27 -3.77 -7.28 0.35
N VAL A 28 -3.45 -8.15 -0.62
CA VAL A 28 -2.16 -8.12 -1.32
C VAL A 28 -2.11 -6.93 -2.26
N LEU A 29 -1.11 -6.07 -2.11
CA LEU A 29 -0.86 -4.94 -3.00
C LEU A 29 0.50 -5.14 -3.66
N MET A 30 0.53 -5.09 -4.98
CA MET A 30 1.76 -5.07 -5.76
C MET A 30 1.95 -3.68 -6.34
N ILE A 31 3.17 -3.15 -6.20
CA ILE A 31 3.52 -1.81 -6.62
C ILE A 31 4.84 -1.88 -7.38
N ASN A 32 4.90 -1.25 -8.55
CA ASN A 32 6.14 -1.04 -9.28
C ASN A 32 6.48 0.44 -9.21
N THR A 33 7.60 0.78 -8.56
CA THR A 33 8.07 2.16 -8.46
C THR A 33 9.54 2.21 -8.87
N VAL A 34 9.94 3.32 -9.49
CA VAL A 34 11.35 3.56 -9.85
C VAL A 34 12.12 4.08 -8.64
N ASP A 35 11.47 4.94 -7.85
CA ASP A 35 12.00 5.50 -6.61
C ASP A 35 11.21 4.96 -5.41
N ALA A 36 11.81 5.01 -4.22
CA ALA A 36 11.13 4.63 -2.99
C ALA A 36 9.81 5.44 -2.83
N PRO A 37 8.65 4.77 -2.72
CA PRO A 37 7.39 5.47 -2.58
C PRO A 37 7.37 6.25 -1.25
N GLY A 38 6.77 7.44 -1.31
CA GLY A 38 6.39 8.18 -0.11
C GLY A 38 5.23 7.51 0.61
N ASP A 39 4.46 8.28 1.38
CA ASP A 39 3.27 7.74 2.01
C ASP A 39 2.28 7.20 0.97
N ILE A 40 1.72 6.03 1.27
CA ILE A 40 0.73 5.38 0.42
C ILE A 40 -0.63 5.45 1.11
N THR A 41 -1.64 5.81 0.34
CA THR A 41 -3.04 5.84 0.78
C THR A 41 -3.85 4.76 0.07
N LEU A 42 -4.67 4.06 0.85
CA LEU A 42 -5.50 2.93 0.46
C LEU A 42 -6.92 3.18 0.96
N GLY A 43 -7.70 3.92 0.18
CA GLY A 43 -9.00 4.43 0.64
C GLY A 43 -8.82 5.35 1.85
N GLN A 44 -9.29 4.92 3.03
CA GLN A 44 -9.13 5.65 4.29
C GLN A 44 -7.88 5.25 5.09
N CYS A 45 -7.14 4.23 4.66
CA CYS A 45 -6.00 3.68 5.39
C CYS A 45 -4.69 4.24 4.83
N ARG A 46 -3.75 4.60 5.72
CA ARG A 46 -2.45 5.18 5.33
C ARG A 46 -1.30 4.30 5.75
N ILE A 47 -0.37 4.07 4.83
CA ILE A 47 0.92 3.42 5.06
C ILE A 47 2.00 4.51 5.04
N PRO A 48 2.63 4.82 6.19
CA PRO A 48 3.77 5.72 6.24
C PRO A 48 4.95 5.18 5.45
N ALA A 49 5.69 6.05 4.75
CA ALA A 49 6.89 5.65 4.00
C ALA A 49 7.92 4.88 4.86
N ALA A 50 8.04 5.24 6.14
CA ALA A 50 8.95 4.59 7.09
C ALA A 50 8.61 3.11 7.39
N LYS A 51 7.40 2.64 7.06
CA LYS A 51 7.00 1.23 7.19
C LYS A 51 7.28 0.42 5.92
N LEU A 52 7.64 1.07 4.82
CA LEU A 52 7.94 0.43 3.54
C LEU A 52 9.41 0.02 3.52
N GLN A 53 9.66 -1.23 3.19
CA GLN A 53 11.00 -1.75 2.94
C GLN A 53 11.21 -1.93 1.44
N ASP A 54 12.40 -1.57 0.96
CA ASP A 54 12.83 -1.92 -0.39
C ASP A 54 13.19 -3.41 -0.42
N THR A 55 12.33 -4.21 -1.04
CA THR A 55 12.47 -5.65 -1.09
C THR A 55 11.69 -6.24 -2.25
N GLU A 56 12.27 -7.28 -2.87
CA GLU A 56 11.60 -8.11 -3.88
C GLU A 56 10.66 -9.16 -3.25
N LYS A 57 10.67 -9.28 -1.92
CA LYS A 57 9.85 -10.25 -1.18
C LYS A 57 8.56 -9.61 -0.67
N LEU A 58 7.57 -10.45 -0.41
CA LEU A 58 6.32 -10.00 0.20
C LEU A 58 6.60 -9.46 1.61
N GLN A 59 6.06 -8.26 1.89
CA GLN A 59 6.11 -7.62 3.19
C GLN A 59 4.70 -7.46 3.76
N GLU A 60 4.52 -7.76 5.03
CA GLU A 60 3.27 -7.52 5.74
C GLU A 60 3.30 -6.12 6.36
N ILE A 61 2.28 -5.32 6.10
CA ILE A 61 2.18 -3.94 6.59
C ILE A 61 0.80 -3.73 7.20
N THR A 62 0.80 -3.23 8.45
CA THR A 62 -0.41 -2.70 9.08
C THR A 62 -0.48 -1.18 8.88
N CYS A 63 -1.47 -0.73 8.12
CA CYS A 63 -1.77 0.68 7.95
C CYS A 63 -2.49 1.29 9.16
N GLU A 64 -2.48 2.62 9.21
CA GLU A 64 -3.11 3.44 10.25
C GLU A 64 -4.60 3.67 9.96
#